data_AF-A0A845Y4P4-F1
#
_entry.id   AF-A0A845Y4P4-F1
#
_cell.length_a   1.000
_cell.length_b   1.000
_cell.length_c   1.000
_cell.angle_alpha   90.00
_cell.angle_beta   90.00
_cell.angle_gamma   90.00
#
_symmetry.space_group_name_H-M   'P 1'
#
loop_
_entity.id
_entity.type
_entity.pdbx_description
1 polymer ?
#
loop_
_entity_poly.entity_id
_entity_poly.type
_entity_poly.pdbx_seq_one_letter_code
_entity_poly.pdbx_strand_id
1 'polypeptide(L)'
;MSTSQIQANIEAILADPDKVKLSKYLGLPEIVQQVQLKSDIERAIRLHEPRASVKEVQFSEGDIVVIWEPATTQPVINPPDVSNLNVDSAIERLIQWSIQGIIGMSGTEVALEKLLKERLIAAFESDSRINLLNCVIHPQGIGGFEVSVEVERLSPAQLKYDNISTYSASFLYG
;
A
#
# COMPACT_ATOMS: atom_id res chain seq x y z
N MET A 1 -18.36 10.71 -5.88
CA MET A 1 -16.89 10.75 -6.02
C MET A 1 -16.55 10.58 -7.49
N SER A 2 -15.70 11.42 -8.09
CA SER A 2 -15.40 11.39 -9.53
C SER A 2 -14.05 10.73 -9.83
N THR A 3 -13.98 9.99 -10.93
CA THR A 3 -12.76 9.38 -11.49
C THR A 3 -11.61 10.37 -11.68
N SER A 4 -11.93 11.66 -11.85
CA SER A 4 -10.95 12.75 -11.93
C SER A 4 -10.10 12.92 -10.67
N GLN A 5 -10.64 12.63 -9.49
CA GLN A 5 -9.89 12.78 -8.23
C GLN A 5 -8.89 11.63 -8.03
N ILE A 6 -9.26 10.42 -8.44
CA ILE A 6 -8.36 9.26 -8.44
C ILE A 6 -7.22 9.49 -9.44
N GLN A 7 -7.53 10.01 -10.63
CA GLN A 7 -6.52 10.37 -11.62
C GLN A 7 -5.51 11.40 -11.08
N ALA A 8 -6.00 12.49 -10.49
CA ALA A 8 -5.14 13.53 -9.90
C ALA A 8 -4.25 12.99 -8.77
N ASN A 9 -4.75 12.07 -7.96
CA ASN A 9 -3.97 11.42 -6.92
C ASN A 9 -2.88 10.50 -7.49
N ILE A 10 -3.19 9.71 -8.53
CA ILE A 10 -2.19 8.88 -9.21
C ILE A 10 -1.07 9.76 -9.78
N GLU A 11 -1.42 10.87 -10.43
CA GLU A 11 -0.44 11.83 -10.95
C GLU A 11 0.44 12.40 -9.82
N ALA A 12 -0.16 12.77 -8.69
CA ALA A 12 0.58 13.22 -7.52
C ALA A 12 1.51 12.15 -6.93
N ILE A 13 1.10 10.87 -6.96
CA ILE A 13 1.95 9.74 -6.51
C ILE A 13 3.16 9.56 -7.42
N LEU A 14 2.97 9.66 -8.73
CA LEU A 14 4.05 9.52 -9.72
C LEU A 14 5.04 10.69 -9.66
N ALA A 15 4.57 11.89 -9.31
CA ALA A 15 5.41 13.08 -9.16
C ALA A 15 6.16 13.14 -7.83
N ASP A 16 5.76 12.35 -6.84
CA ASP A 16 6.33 12.36 -5.49
C ASP A 16 7.57 11.43 -5.41
N PRO A 17 8.78 11.99 -5.25
CA PRO A 17 10.01 11.21 -5.21
C PRO A 17 10.13 10.32 -3.97
N ASP A 18 9.36 10.59 -2.90
CA ASP A 18 9.33 9.74 -1.72
C ASP A 18 8.46 8.50 -1.93
N LYS A 19 7.45 8.59 -2.81
CA LYS A 19 6.58 7.47 -3.19
C LYS A 19 7.13 6.65 -4.36
N VAL A 20 7.69 7.31 -5.37
CA VAL A 20 8.31 6.65 -6.54
C VAL A 20 9.72 7.20 -6.76
N LYS A 21 10.73 6.45 -6.30
CA LYS A 21 12.15 6.85 -6.39
C LYS A 21 12.73 6.59 -7.78
N LEU A 22 12.41 7.43 -8.76
CA LEU A 22 12.92 7.32 -10.14
C LEU A 22 14.46 7.31 -10.23
N SER A 23 15.13 8.04 -9.33
CA SER A 23 16.59 8.12 -9.28
C SER A 23 17.28 6.77 -9.03
N LYS A 24 16.58 5.80 -8.40
CA LYS A 24 17.08 4.46 -8.11
C LYS A 24 17.39 3.65 -9.38
N TYR A 25 16.77 3.99 -10.51
CA TYR A 25 16.92 3.23 -11.75
C TYR A 25 17.89 3.86 -12.75
N LEU A 26 18.47 5.02 -12.43
CA LEU A 26 19.47 5.66 -13.28
C LEU A 26 20.70 4.75 -13.43
N GLY A 27 21.09 4.48 -14.67
CA GLY A 27 22.22 3.61 -14.99
C GLY A 27 21.91 2.12 -15.06
N LEU A 28 20.66 1.71 -14.84
CA LEU A 28 20.23 0.34 -15.14
C LEU A 28 19.97 0.16 -16.65
N PRO A 29 20.10 -1.06 -17.18
CA PRO A 29 19.61 -1.37 -18.52
C PRO A 29 18.11 -1.05 -18.63
N GLU A 30 17.69 -0.46 -19.75
CA GLU A 30 16.33 0.04 -19.96
C GLU A 30 15.24 -0.99 -19.61
N ILE A 31 15.42 -2.24 -20.04
CA ILE A 31 14.46 -3.34 -19.74
C ILE A 31 14.36 -3.59 -18.22
N VAL A 32 15.50 -3.58 -17.52
CA VAL A 32 15.54 -3.80 -16.06
C VAL A 32 14.91 -2.62 -15.33
N GLN A 33 15.22 -1.40 -15.79
CA GLN A 33 14.60 -0.17 -15.29
C GLN A 33 13.08 -0.24 -15.44
N GLN A 34 12.56 -0.53 -16.63
CA GLN A 34 11.13 -0.58 -16.89
C GLN A 34 10.41 -1.64 -16.03
N VAL A 35 10.98 -2.83 -15.89
CA VAL A 35 10.38 -3.90 -15.05
C VAL A 35 10.33 -3.49 -13.58
N GLN A 36 11.43 -2.97 -13.03
CA GLN A 36 11.47 -2.57 -11.62
C GLN A 36 10.63 -1.33 -11.34
N LEU A 37 10.70 -0.33 -12.22
CA LEU A 37 9.92 0.90 -12.12
C LEU A 37 8.43 0.60 -12.22
N LYS A 38 8.02 -0.28 -13.14
CA LYS A 38 6.63 -0.76 -13.20
C LYS A 38 6.17 -1.35 -11.87
N SER A 39 6.96 -2.26 -11.30
CA SER A 39 6.65 -2.88 -10.00
C SER A 39 6.53 -1.83 -8.89
N ASP A 40 7.40 -0.83 -8.87
CA ASP A 40 7.41 0.20 -7.83
C ASP A 40 6.26 1.22 -8.01
N ILE A 41 5.87 1.55 -9.25
CA ILE A 41 4.67 2.34 -9.55
C ILE A 41 3.42 1.60 -9.12
N GLU A 42 3.27 0.33 -9.53
CA GLU A 42 2.11 -0.50 -9.14
C GLU A 42 2.00 -0.59 -7.62
N ARG A 43 3.14 -0.74 -6.93
CA ARG A 43 3.19 -0.74 -5.47
C ARG A 43 2.79 0.60 -4.87
N ALA A 44 3.36 1.70 -5.35
CA ALA A 44 3.08 3.04 -4.82
C ALA A 44 1.59 3.39 -4.99
N ILE A 45 1.01 3.13 -6.15
CA ILE A 45 -0.42 3.37 -6.40
C ILE A 45 -1.27 2.47 -5.49
N ARG A 46 -0.92 1.19 -5.35
CA ARG A 46 -1.68 0.28 -4.48
C ARG A 46 -1.64 0.68 -3.01
N LEU A 47 -0.56 1.31 -2.54
CA LEU A 47 -0.43 1.80 -1.16
C LEU A 47 -1.11 3.17 -0.97
N HIS A 48 -1.01 4.06 -1.95
CA HIS A 48 -1.39 5.46 -1.80
C HIS A 48 -2.70 5.87 -2.47
N GLU A 49 -3.13 5.12 -3.48
CA GLU A 49 -4.45 5.25 -4.12
C GLU A 49 -5.10 3.85 -4.25
N PRO A 50 -5.44 3.22 -3.12
CA PRO A 50 -5.95 1.85 -3.10
C PRO A 50 -7.35 1.72 -3.71
N ARG A 51 -8.01 2.85 -4.05
CA ARG A 51 -9.28 2.89 -4.81
C ARG A 51 -9.05 2.70 -6.30
N ALA A 52 -7.80 2.73 -6.76
CA ALA A 52 -7.42 2.38 -8.13
C ALA A 52 -6.82 0.97 -8.16
N SER A 53 -7.31 0.17 -9.09
CA SER A 53 -6.69 -1.10 -9.49
C SER A 53 -5.91 -0.85 -10.77
N VAL A 54 -4.57 -0.90 -10.69
CA VAL A 54 -3.69 -0.73 -11.85
C VAL A 54 -3.83 -1.96 -12.77
N LYS A 55 -4.15 -1.70 -14.03
CA LYS A 55 -4.20 -2.71 -15.10
C LYS A 55 -2.89 -2.81 -15.84
N GLU A 56 -2.30 -1.67 -16.14
CA GLU A 56 -1.10 -1.60 -16.94
C GLU A 56 -0.33 -0.32 -16.64
N VAL A 57 0.99 -0.42 -16.70
CA VAL A 57 1.91 0.72 -16.74
C VAL A 57 2.62 0.67 -18.09
N GLN A 58 2.45 1.73 -18.88
CA GLN A 58 3.05 1.89 -20.19
C GLN A 58 4.12 2.98 -20.14
N PHE A 59 5.25 2.74 -20.80
CA PHE A 59 6.33 3.70 -20.96
C PHE A 59 6.34 4.15 -22.42
N SER A 60 6.08 5.44 -22.68
CA SER A 60 6.03 6.00 -24.03
C SER A 60 6.81 7.29 -24.08
N GLU A 61 7.86 7.35 -24.91
CA GLU A 61 8.63 8.56 -25.27
C GLU A 61 8.89 9.57 -24.13
N GLY A 62 9.23 9.09 -22.93
CA GLY A 62 9.56 9.92 -21.77
C GLY A 62 8.41 10.11 -20.76
N ASP A 63 7.21 9.64 -21.09
CA ASP A 63 6.04 9.65 -20.22
C ASP A 63 5.74 8.26 -19.64
N ILE A 64 5.15 8.28 -18.45
CA ILE A 64 4.64 7.11 -17.73
C ILE A 64 3.12 7.21 -17.74
N VAL A 65 2.46 6.28 -18.43
CA VAL A 65 1.00 6.22 -18.50
C VAL A 65 0.52 5.03 -17.67
N VAL A 66 -0.37 5.30 -16.71
CA VAL A 66 -0.97 4.26 -15.87
C VAL A 66 -2.43 4.07 -16.26
N ILE A 67 -2.76 2.86 -16.72
CA ILE A 67 -4.13 2.43 -16.99
C ILE A 67 -4.68 1.81 -15.72
N TRP A 68 -5.81 2.34 -15.22
CA TRP A 68 -6.42 1.89 -13.99
C TRP A 68 -7.95 1.83 -14.09
N GLU A 69 -8.56 1.07 -13.18
CA GLU A 69 -10.01 1.04 -12.97
C GLU A 69 -10.33 1.28 -11.49
N PRO A 70 -11.54 1.79 -11.15
CA PRO A 70 -11.97 1.83 -9.76
C PRO A 70 -11.98 0.43 -9.14
N ALA A 71 -11.39 0.29 -7.96
CA ALA A 71 -11.43 -0.94 -7.20
C ALA A 71 -12.89 -1.26 -6.85
N THR A 72 -13.38 -2.41 -7.33
CA THR A 72 -14.73 -2.88 -7.01
C THR A 72 -14.71 -3.56 -5.65
N THR A 73 -15.38 -2.98 -4.66
CA THR A 73 -15.37 -3.47 -3.28
C THR A 73 -16.38 -4.61 -3.12
N GLN A 74 -15.89 -5.85 -3.13
CA GLN A 74 -16.39 -6.81 -2.15
C GLN A 74 -15.43 -6.77 -0.97
N PRO A 75 -15.90 -6.48 0.26
CA PRO A 75 -15.03 -6.53 1.43
C PRO A 75 -14.53 -7.96 1.59
N VAL A 76 -13.24 -8.16 1.36
CA VAL A 76 -12.60 -9.45 1.62
C VAL A 76 -12.51 -9.59 3.14
N ILE A 77 -13.27 -10.54 3.68
CA ILE A 77 -13.50 -10.71 5.12
C ILE A 77 -12.25 -11.28 5.81
N ASN A 78 -11.51 -12.14 5.12
CA ASN A 78 -10.33 -12.81 5.68
C ASN A 78 -9.03 -12.21 5.12
N PRO A 79 -7.96 -12.12 5.94
CA PRO A 79 -6.63 -11.75 5.47
C PRO A 79 -6.17 -12.69 4.34
N PRO A 80 -5.42 -12.18 3.34
CA PRO A 80 -4.85 -13.00 2.29
C PRO A 80 -3.74 -13.90 2.87
N ASP A 81 -3.61 -15.13 2.34
CA ASP A 81 -2.45 -15.95 2.63
C ASP A 81 -1.20 -15.35 1.97
N VAL A 82 -0.25 -14.93 2.79
CA VAL A 82 1.02 -14.28 2.40
C VAL A 82 2.24 -15.19 2.68
N SER A 83 2.03 -16.45 3.05
CA SER A 83 3.09 -17.41 3.41
C SER A 83 4.13 -17.59 2.30
N ASN A 84 3.69 -17.51 1.03
CA ASN A 84 4.55 -17.65 -0.15
C ASN A 84 5.31 -16.35 -0.53
N LEU A 85 5.05 -15.24 0.15
CA LEU A 85 5.72 -13.96 -0.09
C LEU A 85 6.93 -13.80 0.84
N ASN A 86 7.89 -12.99 0.40
CA ASN A 86 8.91 -12.46 1.32
C ASN A 86 8.25 -11.54 2.37
N VAL A 87 8.93 -11.34 3.50
CA VAL A 87 8.35 -10.63 4.67
C VAL A 87 7.95 -9.18 4.32
N ASP A 88 8.76 -8.45 3.55
CA ASP A 88 8.42 -7.08 3.14
C ASP A 88 7.15 -7.03 2.29
N SER A 89 7.04 -7.91 1.29
CA SER A 89 5.88 -8.01 0.42
C SER A 89 4.64 -8.53 1.17
N ALA A 90 4.82 -9.39 2.17
CA ALA A 90 3.75 -9.85 3.04
C ALA A 90 3.18 -8.67 3.86
N ILE A 91 4.05 -7.88 4.51
CA ILE A 91 3.65 -6.69 5.27
C ILE A 91 2.87 -5.70 4.40
N GLU A 92 3.42 -5.35 3.23
CA GLU A 92 2.74 -4.45 2.28
C GLU A 92 1.37 -4.99 1.85
N ARG A 93 1.27 -6.31 1.59
CA ARG A 93 0.02 -6.95 1.17
C ARG A 93 -1.04 -6.94 2.28
N LEU A 94 -0.63 -7.15 3.53
CA LEU A 94 -1.51 -7.10 4.70
C LEU A 94 -2.03 -5.68 4.94
N ILE A 95 -1.16 -4.66 4.87
CA ILE A 95 -1.55 -3.25 4.97
C ILE A 95 -2.58 -2.91 3.88
N GLN A 96 -2.31 -3.30 2.63
CA GLN A 96 -3.22 -3.06 1.51
C GLN A 96 -4.60 -3.70 1.72
N TRP A 97 -4.65 -4.93 2.21
CA TRP A 97 -5.91 -5.61 2.50
C TRP A 97 -6.70 -4.89 3.60
N SER A 98 -6.02 -4.40 4.64
CA SER A 98 -6.66 -3.65 5.72
C SER A 98 -7.28 -2.37 5.19
N ILE A 99 -6.54 -1.61 4.37
CA ILE A 99 -6.99 -0.36 3.75
C ILE A 99 -8.13 -0.62 2.76
N GLN A 100 -7.99 -1.58 1.86
CA GLN A 100 -9.02 -1.90 0.86
C GLN A 100 -10.36 -2.27 1.50
N GLY A 101 -10.34 -2.89 2.67
CA GLY A 101 -11.56 -3.27 3.37
C GLY A 101 -12.35 -2.11 3.96
N ILE A 102 -11.79 -0.90 4.03
CA ILE A 102 -12.50 0.31 4.50
C ILE A 102 -12.82 1.30 3.38
N ILE A 103 -12.33 1.07 2.17
CA ILE A 103 -12.62 1.90 1.00
C ILE A 103 -14.10 1.84 0.67
N GLY A 104 -14.71 3.00 0.40
CA GLY A 104 -16.12 3.12 0.04
C GLY A 104 -17.10 2.85 1.19
N MET A 105 -16.60 2.58 2.40
CA MET A 105 -17.45 2.49 3.59
C MET A 105 -17.88 3.88 4.04
N SER A 106 -19.15 4.02 4.39
CA SER A 106 -19.68 5.25 5.00
C SER A 106 -19.59 5.15 6.52
N GLY A 107 -19.11 6.21 7.16
CA GLY A 107 -18.93 6.26 8.60
C GLY A 107 -18.31 7.57 9.05
N THR A 108 -18.28 7.80 10.36
CA THR A 108 -17.47 8.88 10.93
C THR A 108 -15.99 8.52 10.82
N GLU A 109 -15.12 9.52 10.75
CA GLU A 109 -13.66 9.34 10.75
C GLU A 109 -13.20 8.42 11.89
N VAL A 110 -13.71 8.65 13.11
CA VAL A 110 -13.43 7.82 14.29
C VAL A 110 -13.84 6.35 14.09
N ALA A 111 -14.97 6.08 13.44
CA ALA A 111 -15.43 4.72 13.19
C ALA A 111 -14.56 4.01 12.14
N LEU A 112 -14.13 4.73 11.10
CA LEU A 112 -13.26 4.20 10.05
C LEU A 112 -11.82 3.98 10.56
N GLU A 113 -11.31 4.88 11.39
CA GLU A 113 -10.01 4.70 12.07
C GLU A 113 -10.02 3.44 12.93
N LYS A 114 -11.06 3.28 13.76
CA LYS A 114 -11.22 2.10 14.61
C LYS A 114 -11.27 0.81 13.77
N LEU A 115 -12.07 0.81 12.71
CA LEU A 115 -12.20 -0.35 11.83
C LEU A 115 -10.88 -0.67 11.12
N LEU A 116 -10.15 0.33 10.64
CA LEU A 116 -8.84 0.15 10.03
C LEU A 116 -7.85 -0.46 11.00
N LYS A 117 -7.83 0.03 12.25
CA LYS A 117 -6.95 -0.49 13.30
C LYS A 117 -7.25 -1.96 13.61
N GLU A 118 -8.53 -2.31 13.77
CA GLU A 118 -8.97 -3.70 13.98
C GLU A 118 -8.54 -4.60 12.81
N ARG A 119 -8.68 -4.11 11.57
CA ARG A 119 -8.23 -4.85 10.38
C ARG A 119 -6.72 -4.98 10.29
N LEU A 120 -5.94 -3.98 10.65
CA LEU A 120 -4.48 -4.08 10.67
C LEU A 120 -4.04 -5.13 11.69
N ILE A 121 -4.58 -5.10 12.90
CA ILE A 121 -4.30 -6.11 13.93
C ILE A 121 -4.62 -7.52 13.41
N ALA A 122 -5.84 -7.73 12.90
CA ALA A 122 -6.25 -9.03 12.38
C ALA A 122 -5.39 -9.51 11.19
N ALA A 123 -4.92 -8.59 10.34
CA ALA A 123 -4.03 -8.92 9.23
C ALA A 123 -2.66 -9.38 9.72
N PHE A 124 -2.05 -8.65 10.65
CA PHE A 124 -0.73 -9.02 11.18
C PHE A 124 -0.76 -10.27 12.07
N GLU A 125 -1.84 -10.50 12.82
CA GLU A 125 -2.03 -11.75 13.57
C GLU A 125 -2.15 -13.00 12.69
N SER A 126 -2.44 -12.82 11.39
CA SER A 126 -2.56 -13.94 10.44
C SER A 126 -1.20 -14.49 9.94
N ASP A 127 -0.09 -13.77 10.17
CA ASP A 127 1.25 -14.20 9.77
C ASP A 127 2.20 -14.25 10.97
N SER A 128 2.59 -15.46 11.38
CA SER A 128 3.47 -15.69 12.53
C SER A 128 4.91 -15.21 12.36
N ARG A 129 5.30 -14.74 11.16
CA ARG A 129 6.62 -14.18 10.90
C ARG A 129 6.70 -12.69 11.23
N ILE A 130 5.56 -12.04 11.48
CA ILE A 130 5.45 -10.60 11.65
C ILE A 130 4.78 -10.31 12.99
N ASN A 131 5.39 -9.44 13.78
CA ASN A 131 4.82 -8.96 15.03
C ASN A 131 4.53 -7.46 14.92
N LEU A 132 3.27 -7.05 15.04
CA LEU A 132 2.90 -5.63 15.01
C LEU A 132 3.23 -5.01 16.37
N LEU A 133 4.21 -4.11 16.40
CA LEU A 133 4.63 -3.40 17.63
C LEU A 133 3.78 -2.16 17.88
N ASN A 134 3.55 -1.39 16.81
CA ASN A 134 2.83 -0.14 16.88
C ASN A 134 2.07 0.12 15.59
N CYS A 135 0.94 0.81 15.70
CA CYS A 135 0.13 1.24 14.57
C CYS A 135 -0.43 2.62 14.91
N VAL A 136 0.04 3.62 14.19
CA VAL A 136 -0.41 5.00 14.30
C VAL A 136 -1.22 5.35 13.05
N ILE A 137 -2.43 5.84 13.26
CA ILE A 137 -3.32 6.27 12.19
C ILE A 137 -3.56 7.76 12.40
N HIS A 138 -3.18 8.56 11.42
CA HIS A 138 -3.36 10.00 11.41
C HIS A 138 -4.38 10.38 10.34
N PRO A 139 -5.46 11.07 10.70
CA PRO A 139 -6.37 11.60 9.69
C PRO A 139 -5.67 12.66 8.85
N GLN A 140 -5.78 12.51 7.54
CA GLN A 140 -5.24 13.40 6.52
C GLN A 140 -6.39 14.25 5.97
N GLY A 141 -6.71 15.35 6.65
CA GLY A 141 -7.66 16.36 6.16
C GLY A 141 -9.00 15.79 5.66
N ILE A 142 -9.51 16.29 4.52
CA ILE A 142 -10.81 15.88 3.99
C ILE A 142 -10.71 14.47 3.40
N GLY A 143 -11.10 13.46 4.19
CA GLY A 143 -11.38 12.10 3.73
C GLY A 143 -10.15 11.26 3.45
N GLY A 144 -9.15 11.26 4.34
CA GLY A 144 -7.98 10.39 4.22
C GLY A 144 -7.36 9.99 5.54
N PHE A 145 -6.54 8.94 5.50
CA PHE A 145 -5.70 8.49 6.60
C PHE A 145 -4.27 8.28 6.11
N GLU A 146 -3.33 8.64 6.97
CA GLU A 146 -1.96 8.17 6.95
C GLU A 146 -1.80 7.11 8.03
N VAL A 147 -1.29 5.95 7.65
CA VAL A 147 -1.05 4.81 8.52
C VAL A 147 0.45 4.61 8.57
N SER A 148 0.99 4.57 9.78
CA SER A 148 2.35 4.14 10.03
C SER A 148 2.33 2.93 10.95
N VAL A 149 2.88 1.82 10.49
CA VAL A 149 3.02 0.58 11.27
C VAL A 149 4.49 0.31 11.56
N GLU A 150 4.78 -0.03 12.80
CA GLU A 150 6.08 -0.55 13.22
C GLU A 150 5.92 -2.04 13.45
N VAL A 151 6.75 -2.82 12.76
CA VAL A 151 6.69 -4.27 12.82
C VAL A 151 8.05 -4.85 13.16
N GLU A 152 8.02 -5.92 13.94
CA GLU A 152 9.16 -6.77 14.24
C GLU A 152 9.10 -7.99 13.33
N ARG A 153 10.23 -8.38 12.74
CA ARG A 153 10.31 -9.53 11.84
C ARG A 153 10.99 -10.72 12.51
N LEU A 154 10.38 -11.89 12.38
CA LEU A 154 10.98 -13.14 12.83
C LEU A 154 12.18 -13.49 11.94
N SER A 155 13.37 -13.55 12.53
CA SER A 155 14.59 -13.97 11.86
C SER A 155 14.52 -15.47 11.54
N PRO A 156 14.54 -15.87 10.25
CA PRO A 156 14.48 -17.28 9.89
C PRO A 156 15.70 -18.07 10.37
N ALA A 157 16.82 -17.40 10.64
CA ALA A 157 18.06 -18.03 11.10
C ALA A 157 18.08 -18.29 12.62
N GLN A 158 17.36 -17.50 13.41
CA GLN A 158 17.45 -17.53 14.87
C GLN A 158 16.12 -17.85 15.57
N LEU A 159 15.00 -17.89 14.83
CA LEU A 159 13.65 -18.00 15.40
C LEU A 159 13.40 -16.95 16.50
N LYS A 160 13.99 -15.77 16.33
CA LYS A 160 13.88 -14.62 17.21
C LYS A 160 13.52 -13.39 16.39
N TYR A 161 12.76 -12.49 16.99
CA TYR A 161 12.50 -11.21 16.37
C TYR A 161 13.71 -10.30 16.58
N ASP A 162 14.35 -9.88 15.49
CA ASP A 162 15.64 -9.16 15.55
C ASP A 162 15.64 -7.85 14.75
N ASN A 163 14.64 -7.58 13.91
CA ASN A 163 14.62 -6.43 13.01
C ASN A 163 13.29 -5.67 13.09
N ILE A 164 13.33 -4.44 13.61
CA ILE A 164 12.22 -3.49 13.60
C ILE A 164 12.23 -2.71 12.28
N SER A 165 11.08 -2.58 11.64
CA SER A 165 10.91 -1.78 10.43
C SER A 165 9.63 -0.97 10.50
N THR A 166 9.68 0.26 10.00
CA THR A 166 8.52 1.15 9.90
C THR A 166 8.02 1.20 8.47
N TYR A 167 6.72 1.04 8.28
CA TYR A 167 6.04 1.16 6.98
C TYR A 167 4.96 2.22 7.08
N SER A 168 4.92 3.12 6.10
CA SER A 168 3.92 4.19 6.04
C SER A 168 3.13 4.09 4.75
N ALA A 169 1.81 4.25 4.84
CA ALA A 169 0.88 4.25 3.73
C ALA A 169 -0.18 5.34 3.96
N SER A 170 -0.43 6.18 2.96
CA SER A 170 -1.39 7.28 3.07
C SER A 170 -2.41 7.18 1.96
N PHE A 171 -3.70 7.17 2.30
CA PHE A 171 -4.79 6.96 1.34
C PHE A 171 -5.99 7.86 1.65
N LEU A 172 -6.85 8.07 0.65
CA LEU A 172 -8.11 8.78 0.82
C LEU A 172 -9.28 7.80 0.93
N TYR A 173 -10.07 7.89 1.99
CA TYR A 173 -11.37 7.23 2.12
C TYR A 173 -12.45 8.23 1.68
N GLY A 174 -12.91 8.07 0.43
CA GLY A 174 -13.97 8.89 -0.15
C GLY A 174 -15.21 8.06 -0.39
#